data_AF-A0A927PQU1-F1
#
_entry.id   AF-A0A927PQU1-F1
#
_cell.length_a   1.000
_cell.length_b   1.000
_cell.length_c   1.000
_cell.angle_alpha   90.00
_cell.angle_beta   90.00
_cell.angle_gamma   90.00
#
_symmetry.space_group_name_H-M   'P 1'
#
loop_
_entity.id
_entity.type
_entity.pdbx_description
1 polymer ?
#
loop_
_entity_poly.entity_id
_entity_poly.type
_entity_poly.pdbx_seq_one_letter_code
_entity_poly.pdbx_strand_id
1 'polypeptide(L)'
;MDQPGLGGRHRNRDGEISRKHGNTRVATLRLVYGRHFAPGFAADAELADVLEALDKSSLSQLVHDHDFGHLGGKIARAVDTAGH
;
A
#
# COMPACT_ATOMS: atom_id res chain seq x y z
N MET A 1 1.97 -5.64 -30.78
CA MET A 1 1.44 -4.26 -30.63
C MET A 1 0.31 -4.33 -29.63
N ASP A 2 0.43 -3.51 -28.59
CA ASP A 2 -0.56 -3.03 -27.62
C ASP A 2 -1.63 -4.03 -27.10
N GLN A 3 -1.48 -4.48 -25.84
CA GLN A 3 -2.55 -5.15 -25.10
C GLN A 3 -3.65 -4.11 -24.78
N PRO A 4 -4.87 -4.25 -25.35
CA PRO A 4 -5.94 -3.32 -25.09
C PRO A 4 -6.72 -3.75 -23.83
N GLY A 5 -6.78 -2.88 -22.81
CA GLY A 5 -7.95 -2.86 -21.92
C GLY A 5 -7.78 -3.15 -20.41
N LEU A 6 -6.71 -2.74 -19.73
CA LEU A 6 -6.66 -2.72 -18.26
C LEU A 6 -6.85 -1.31 -17.67
N GLY A 7 -7.85 -0.58 -18.17
CA GLY A 7 -8.20 0.77 -17.70
C GLY A 7 -9.18 0.83 -16.51
N GLY A 8 -9.73 -0.30 -16.05
CA GLY A 8 -10.86 -0.29 -15.10
C GLY A 8 -10.76 -1.22 -13.89
N ARG A 9 -9.68 -1.99 -13.74
CA ARG A 9 -9.55 -2.99 -12.66
C ARG A 9 -8.63 -2.57 -11.51
N HIS A 10 -7.92 -1.45 -11.64
CA HIS A 10 -7.06 -0.92 -10.58
C HIS A 10 -7.90 -0.56 -9.35
N ARG A 11 -8.95 0.23 -9.56
CA ARG A 11 -9.76 0.83 -8.49
C ARG A 11 -10.40 -0.17 -7.52
N ASN A 12 -10.73 -1.38 -7.97
CA ASN A 12 -11.28 -2.41 -7.08
C ASN A 12 -10.22 -3.00 -6.14
N ARG A 13 -8.99 -3.18 -6.61
CA ARG A 13 -7.89 -3.75 -5.81
C ARG A 13 -7.42 -2.73 -4.78
N ASP A 14 -7.27 -1.48 -5.19
CA ASP A 14 -6.96 -0.37 -4.29
C ASP A 14 -8.06 -0.22 -3.22
N GLY A 15 -9.33 -0.34 -3.63
CA GLY A 15 -10.48 -0.28 -2.73
C GLY A 15 -10.57 -1.47 -1.75
N GLU A 16 -10.11 -2.66 -2.13
CA GLU A 16 -10.02 -3.83 -1.23
C GLU A 16 -8.87 -3.68 -0.22
N ILE A 17 -7.71 -3.22 -0.69
CA ILE A 17 -6.55 -2.95 0.17
C ILE A 17 -6.90 -1.84 1.16
N SER A 18 -7.55 -0.76 0.71
CA SER A 18 -8.06 0.31 1.55
C SER A 18 -9.12 -0.19 2.54
N ARG A 19 -10.05 -1.08 2.14
CA ARG A 19 -11.03 -1.61 3.10
C ARG A 19 -10.41 -2.50 4.16
N LYS A 20 -9.45 -3.35 3.78
CA LYS A 20 -8.87 -4.37 4.66
C LYS A 20 -7.71 -3.85 5.50
N HIS A 21 -6.91 -2.95 4.91
CA HIS A 21 -5.69 -2.39 5.47
C HIS A 21 -5.65 -0.87 5.46
N GLY A 22 -6.72 -0.16 5.10
CA GLY A 22 -6.74 1.30 5.01
C GLY A 22 -6.46 2.02 6.33
N ASN A 23 -6.85 1.42 7.46
CA ASN A 23 -6.51 1.92 8.80
C ASN A 23 -5.01 1.78 9.16
N THR A 24 -4.21 1.18 8.27
CA THR A 24 -2.76 1.03 8.49
C THR A 24 -2.08 2.38 8.26
N ARG A 25 -1.25 2.79 9.22
CA ARG A 25 -0.46 4.02 9.10
C ARG A 25 0.68 3.88 8.08
N VAL A 26 0.94 4.94 7.34
CA VAL A 26 2.10 5.04 6.43
C VAL A 26 3.43 4.87 7.17
N ALA A 27 3.51 5.30 8.43
CA ALA A 27 4.67 5.06 9.30
C ALA A 27 5.09 3.58 9.29
N THR A 28 4.12 2.70 9.46
CA THR A 28 4.28 1.25 9.48
C THR A 28 4.74 0.74 8.12
N LEU A 29 4.12 1.20 7.04
CA LEU A 29 4.53 0.81 5.69
C LEU A 29 5.97 1.25 5.38
N ARG A 30 6.40 2.43 5.83
CA ARG A 30 7.77 2.91 5.66
C ARG A 30 8.82 2.10 6.42
N LEU A 31 8.43 1.38 7.48
CA LEU A 31 9.34 0.48 8.21
C LEU A 31 9.66 -0.78 7.39
N VAL A 32 8.68 -1.34 6.69
CA VAL A 32 8.86 -2.57 5.88
C VAL A 32 9.25 -2.30 4.43
N TYR A 33 8.67 -1.28 3.81
CA TYR A 33 8.95 -0.91 2.42
C TYR A 33 10.07 0.13 2.29
N GLY A 34 10.45 0.77 3.40
CA GLY A 34 11.46 1.82 3.44
C GLY A 34 10.89 3.23 3.32
N ARG A 35 11.73 4.21 3.64
CA ARG A 35 11.40 5.66 3.65
C ARG A 35 10.95 6.21 2.28
N HIS A 36 11.27 5.49 1.20
CA HIS A 36 10.84 5.81 -0.16
C HIS A 36 9.37 5.47 -0.42
N PHE A 37 8.69 4.76 0.48
CA PHE A 37 7.28 4.48 0.35
C PHE A 37 6.46 5.73 0.72
N ALA A 38 5.62 6.18 -0.21
CA ALA A 38 4.78 7.36 -0.09
C ALA A 38 5.57 8.64 0.34
N PRO A 39 6.63 9.04 -0.39
CA PRO A 39 7.44 10.19 -0.01
C PRO A 39 6.64 11.46 -0.28
N GLY A 40 6.06 12.06 0.76
CA GLY A 40 5.14 13.18 0.64
C GLY A 40 3.96 13.11 1.60
N PHE A 41 3.63 11.92 2.10
CA PHE A 41 2.57 11.72 3.07
C PHE A 41 3.07 11.79 4.52
N ALA A 42 2.17 12.19 5.42
CA ALA A 42 2.43 12.13 6.85
C ALA A 42 2.57 10.66 7.29
N ALA A 43 3.41 10.42 8.29
CA ALA A 43 3.58 9.07 8.86
C ALA A 43 2.28 8.60 9.55
N ASP A 44 1.48 9.53 10.06
CA ASP A 44 0.17 9.25 10.67
C ASP A 44 -0.96 9.12 9.64
N ALA A 45 -0.70 9.36 8.34
CA ALA A 45 -1.70 9.19 7.30
C ALA A 45 -2.11 7.72 7.16
N GLU A 46 -3.37 7.53 6.80
CA GLU A 46 -3.97 6.23 6.54
C GLU A 46 -3.57 5.71 5.15
N LEU A 47 -3.35 4.41 5.03
CA LEU A 47 -3.04 3.76 3.75
C LEU A 47 -4.15 4.03 2.72
N ALA A 48 -5.40 4.18 3.16
CA ALA A 48 -6.52 4.55 2.32
C ALA A 48 -6.30 5.88 1.58
N ASP A 49 -5.90 6.93 2.29
CA ASP A 49 -5.64 8.27 1.74
C ASP A 49 -4.43 8.26 0.80
N VAL A 50 -3.41 7.50 1.18
CA VAL A 50 -2.15 7.42 0.43
C VAL A 50 -2.30 6.60 -0.83
N LEU A 51 -3.14 5.57 -0.84
CA LEU A 51 -3.50 4.80 -2.04
C LEU A 51 -4.05 5.70 -3.15
N GLU A 52 -4.83 6.72 -2.82
CA GLU A 52 -5.45 7.59 -3.83
C GLU A 52 -4.45 8.53 -4.52
N ALA A 53 -3.35 8.87 -3.84
CA ALA A 53 -2.34 9.78 -4.37
C ALA A 53 -0.94 9.14 -4.54
N LEU A 54 -0.84 7.80 -4.51
CA LEU A 54 0.37 7.05 -4.87
C LEU A 54 0.56 6.91 -6.38
N ASP A 55 1.81 6.92 -6.82
CA ASP A 55 2.19 6.63 -8.20
C ASP A 55 1.96 5.17 -8.59
N LYS A 56 1.81 4.95 -9.90
CA LYS A 56 1.64 3.62 -10.52
C LYS A 56 2.67 2.58 -10.09
N SER A 57 3.93 2.97 -9.91
CA SER A 57 5.01 2.07 -9.49
C SER A 57 4.79 1.53 -8.07
N SER A 58 4.44 2.42 -7.15
CA SER A 58 4.18 2.06 -5.75
C SER A 58 2.90 1.26 -5.59
N LEU A 59 1.85 1.63 -6.34
CA LEU A 59 0.59 0.88 -6.39
C LEU A 59 0.80 -0.55 -6.91
N SER A 60 1.55 -0.71 -8.01
CA SER A 60 1.83 -2.04 -8.57
C SER A 60 2.54 -2.95 -7.57
N GLN A 61 3.51 -2.40 -6.82
CA GLN A 61 4.23 -3.16 -5.80
C GLN A 61 3.33 -3.54 -4.62
N LEU A 62 2.47 -2.63 -4.17
CA LEU A 62 1.53 -2.85 -3.08
C LEU A 62 0.47 -3.91 -3.44
N VAL A 63 -0.11 -3.81 -4.65
CA VAL A 63 -1.08 -4.78 -5.17
C VAL A 63 -0.44 -6.15 -5.35
N HIS A 64 0.81 -6.21 -5.80
CA HIS A 64 1.54 -7.48 -5.92
C HIS A 64 1.75 -8.12 -4.55
N ASP A 65 2.26 -7.38 -3.55
CA ASP A 65 2.40 -7.93 -2.19
C ASP A 65 1.06 -8.36 -1.56
N HIS A 66 -0.03 -7.68 -1.91
CA HIS A 66 -1.36 -8.06 -1.46
C HIS A 66 -1.82 -9.38 -2.09
N ASP A 67 -1.62 -9.54 -3.40
CA ASP A 67 -1.94 -10.75 -4.16
C ASP A 67 -1.17 -11.96 -3.63
N PHE A 68 0.10 -11.77 -3.28
CA PHE A 68 0.95 -12.80 -2.66
C PHE A 68 0.68 -13.00 -1.16
N GLY A 69 -0.23 -12.23 -0.53
CA GLY A 69 -0.52 -12.32 0.90
C GLY A 69 0.59 -11.85 1.83
N HIS A 70 1.68 -11.31 1.28
CA HIS A 70 2.81 -10.77 2.05
C HIS A 70 2.50 -9.43 2.72
N LEU A 71 1.55 -8.67 2.19
CA LEU A 71 1.17 -7.36 2.73
C LEU A 71 0.80 -7.43 4.22
N GLY A 72 -0.05 -8.39 4.61
CA GLY A 72 -0.49 -8.54 5.99
C GLY A 72 0.65 -8.87 6.95
N GLY A 73 1.55 -9.78 6.56
CA GLY A 73 2.71 -10.16 7.37
C GLY A 73 3.71 -9.01 7.52
N LYS A 74 3.94 -8.24 6.46
CA LYS A 74 4.79 -7.05 6.48
C LYS A 74 4.23 -5.98 7.42
N ILE A 75 2.94 -5.68 7.31
CA ILE A 75 2.27 -4.72 8.18
C ILE A 75 2.35 -5.18 9.64
N ALA A 76 1.99 -6.44 9.93
CA ALA A 76 2.04 -6.97 11.29
C ALA A 76 3.44 -6.87 11.90
N ARG A 77 4.48 -7.21 11.14
CA ARG A 77 5.87 -7.13 11.61
C ARG A 77 6.31 -5.69 11.87
N ALA A 78 5.84 -4.74 11.06
CA ALA A 78 6.16 -3.34 11.26
C ALA A 78 5.36 -2.69 12.40
N VAL A 79 4.11 -3.11 12.65
CA VAL A 79 3.35 -2.68 13.84
C VAL A 79 4.07 -3.13 15.11
N ASP A 80 4.55 -4.36 15.14
CA ASP A 80 5.37 -4.90 16.24
C ASP A 80 6.66 -4.09 16.44
N THR A 81 7.36 -3.75 15.35
CA THR A 81 8.61 -2.97 15.42
C THR A 81 8.38 -1.52 15.85
N ALA A 82 7.21 -0.94 15.57
CA ALA A 82 6.87 0.44 15.95
C ALA A 82 6.39 0.59 17.41
N GLY A 83 6.09 -0.51 18.09
CA GLY A 83 5.58 -0.55 19.46
C GLY A 83 6.64 -0.64 20.55
N HIS A 84 7.94 -0.50 20.23
CA HIS A 84 9.05 -0.51 21.19
C HIS A 84 9.72 0.86 21.30
#